data_AF-A0A401W0P3-F1
#
_entry.id   AF-A0A401W0P3-F1
#
_cell.length_a   1.000
_cell.length_b   1.000
_cell.length_c   1.000
_cell.angle_alpha   90.00
_cell.angle_beta   90.00
_cell.angle_gamma   90.00
#
_symmetry.space_group_name_H-M   'P 1'
#
loop_
_entity.id
_entity.type
_entity.pdbx_description
1 polymer ?
#
loop_
_entity_poly.entity_id
_entity_poly.type
_entity_poly.pdbx_seq_one_letter_code
_entity_poly.pdbx_strand_id
1 'polypeptide(L)' 'MTPRQQQKKPPTPFLELRIGGVHVVVQHLPYRLLAVLSSVAGAAGGVFWARGG' A
#
# COMPACT_ATOMS: atom_id res chain seq x y z
N MET A 1 -37.12 -17.13 14.65
CA MET A 1 -35.97 -16.24 14.88
C MET A 1 -34.94 -16.50 13.79
N THR A 2 -34.87 -15.66 12.77
CA THR A 2 -33.89 -15.77 11.68
C THR A 2 -32.54 -15.24 12.18
N PRO A 3 -31.43 -15.98 12.10
CA PRO A 3 -30.14 -15.47 12.50
C PRO A 3 -29.80 -14.29 11.58
N ARG A 4 -29.69 -13.08 12.15
CA ARG A 4 -29.05 -11.96 11.47
C ARG A 4 -27.63 -12.40 11.20
N GLN A 5 -27.34 -12.79 9.95
CA GLN A 5 -25.96 -13.02 9.55
C GLN A 5 -25.19 -11.74 9.85
N GLN A 6 -24.34 -11.80 10.87
CA GLN A 6 -23.33 -10.78 11.12
C GLN A 6 -22.51 -10.73 9.84
N GLN A 7 -22.82 -9.75 9.00
CA GLN A 7 -22.08 -9.43 7.80
C GLN A 7 -20.69 -9.06 8.29
N LYS A 8 -19.78 -10.05 8.27
CA LYS A 8 -18.36 -9.85 8.57
C LYS A 8 -17.91 -8.77 7.60
N LYS A 9 -17.77 -7.55 8.11
CA LYS A 9 -17.32 -6.41 7.32
C LYS A 9 -15.99 -6.83 6.70
N PRO A 10 -15.87 -6.89 5.36
CA PRO A 10 -14.61 -7.27 4.75
C PRO A 10 -13.53 -6.29 5.22
N PRO A 11 -12.30 -6.77 5.48
CA PRO A 11 -11.22 -5.89 5.92
C PRO A 11 -11.06 -4.75 4.89
N THR A 12 -11.06 -3.50 5.38
CA THR A 12 -10.88 -2.33 4.54
C THR A 12 -9.52 -2.44 3.84
N PRO A 13 -9.47 -2.46 2.50
CA PRO A 13 -8.22 -2.59 1.78
C PRO A 13 -7.33 -1.38 2.05
N PHE A 14 -6.02 -1.62 2.11
CA PHE A 14 -5.05 -0.56 2.37
C PHE A 14 -4.87 0.35 1.14
N LEU A 15 -4.84 -0.22 -0.06
CA LEU A 15 -4.72 0.54 -1.30
C LEU A 15 -5.63 -0.07 -2.37
N GLU A 16 -6.42 0.77 -3.01
CA GLU A 16 -7.27 0.42 -4.13
C GLU A 16 -6.80 1.19 -5.36
N LEU A 17 -6.26 0.49 -6.36
CA LEU A 17 -5.76 1.08 -7.59
C LEU A 17 -6.58 0.57 -8.77
N ARG A 18 -7.21 1.50 -9.49
CA ARG A 18 -7.99 1.21 -10.70
C ARG A 18 -7.34 1.91 -11.89
N ILE A 19 -6.83 1.13 -12.85
CA ILE A 19 -6.22 1.68 -14.08
C ILE A 19 -6.79 0.91 -15.27
N GLY A 20 -7.46 1.60 -16.18
CA GLY A 20 -7.89 1.04 -17.47
C GLY A 20 -8.77 -0.23 -17.38
N GLY A 21 -9.52 -0.41 -16.29
CA GLY A 21 -10.36 -1.61 -16.05
C GLY A 21 -9.70 -2.69 -15.18
N VAL A 22 -8.41 -2.59 -14.87
CA VAL A 22 -7.74 -3.46 -13.90
C VAL A 22 -7.95 -2.90 -12.50
N HIS A 23 -8.48 -3.74 -11.60
CA HIS A 23 -8.69 -3.41 -10.21
C HIS A 23 -7.68 -4.15 -9.33
N VAL A 24 -6.64 -3.44 -8.88
CA VAL A 24 -5.63 -3.97 -7.97
C VAL A 24 -5.98 -3.54 -6.56
N VAL A 25 -6.21 -4.51 -5.67
CA VAL A 25 -6.54 -4.26 -4.26
C VAL A 25 -5.42 -4.81 -3.40
N VAL A 26 -4.71 -3.92 -2.71
CA VAL A 26 -3.70 -4.32 -1.72
C VAL A 26 -4.38 -4.41 -0.36
N GLN A 27 -4.52 -5.64 0.15
CA GLN A 27 -5.19 -5.89 1.43
C GLN A 27 -4.25 -5.71 2.63
N HIS A 28 -2.98 -6.08 2.48
CA HIS A 28 -1.99 -5.97 3.55
C HIS A 28 -0.70 -5.41 2.97
N LEU A 29 -0.31 -4.21 3.40
CA LEU A 29 0.98 -3.65 3.00
C LEU A 29 2.07 -4.23 3.92
N PRO A 30 3.05 -4.98 3.38
CA PRO A 30 4.11 -5.51 4.22
C PRO A 30 4.99 -4.36 4.70
N TYR A 31 5.01 -4.10 6.00
CA TYR A 31 5.83 -3.03 6.61
C TYR A 31 7.31 -3.10 6.21
N ARG A 32 7.82 -4.32 5.98
CA ARG A 32 9.18 -4.56 5.49
C ARG A 32 9.39 -3.98 4.09
N LEU A 33 8.41 -4.13 3.20
CA LEU A 33 8.48 -3.59 1.84
C LEU A 33 8.45 -2.07 1.87
N LEU A 34 7.62 -1.46 2.72
CA LEU A 34 7.64 -0.01 2.93
C LEU A 34 9.00 0.48 3.41
N ALA A 35 9.58 -0.17 4.42
CA ALA A 35 10.89 0.21 4.94
C ALA A 35 11.98 0.15 3.86
N VAL A 36 11.95 -0.90 3.02
CA VAL A 36 12.87 -1.03 1.89
C VAL A 36 12.63 0.06 0.86
N LEU A 37 11.37 0.29 0.44
CA LEU A 37 11.03 1.32 -0.54
C LEU A 37 11.39 2.73 -0.05
N SER A 38 11.13 3.04 1.22
CA SER A 38 11.53 4.31 1.84
C SER A 38 13.05 4.45 1.93
N SER A 39 13.77 3.37 2.23
CA SER A 39 15.24 3.38 2.25
C SER A 39 15.82 3.62 0.86
N VAL A 40 15.27 2.96 -0.17
CA VAL A 40 15.68 3.14 -1.57
C VAL A 40 15.35 4.56 -2.05
N ALA A 41 14.15 5.06 -1.78
CA ALA A 41 13.73 6.41 -2.13
C ALA A 41 14.59 7.46 -1.40
N GLY A 42 14.87 7.27 -0.12
CA GLY A 42 15.74 8.13 0.68
C GLY A 42 17.19 8.11 0.21
N ALA A 43 17.72 6.94 -0.17
CA ALA A 43 19.06 6.83 -0.73
C ALA A 43 19.15 7.48 -2.11
N ALA A 44 18.20 7.22 -3.01
CA ALA A 44 18.16 7.81 -4.34
C ALA A 44 17.98 9.34 -4.28
N GLY A 45 17.05 9.81 -3.45
CA GLY A 45 16.84 11.24 -3.20
C GLY A 45 18.03 11.90 -2.52
N GLY A 46 18.66 11.23 -1.56
CA GLY A 46 19.86 11.70 -0.87
C GLY A 46 21.06 11.83 -1.79
N VAL A 47 21.26 10.86 -2.71
CA VAL A 47 22.29 10.94 -3.75
C VAL A 47 22.01 12.09 -4.71
N PHE A 48 20.76 12.27 -5.16
CA PHE A 48 20.40 13.38 -6.04
C PHE A 48 20.63 14.74 -5.36
N TRP A 49 20.22 14.88 -4.10
CA TRP A 49 20.41 16.09 -3.32
C TRP A 49 21.90 16.39 -3.05
N ALA A 50 22.68 15.40 -2.62
CA ALA A 50 24.12 15.55 -2.37
C ALA A 50 24.94 15.81 -3.65
N ARG A 51 24.43 15.43 -4.82
CA ARG A 51 25.06 15.66 -6.12
C ARG A 51 24.71 17.03 -6.71
N GLY A 52 23.56 17.61 -6.33
CA GLY A 52 23.03 18.86 -6.88
C GLY A 52 22.99 20.05 -5.92
N GLY A 53 23.50 19.89 -4.70
CA GLY A 53 23.63 20.93 -3.67
C GLY A 53 25.02 21.54 -3.60
#